data_AF-A0A6C7EAA4-F1
#
_entry.id   AF-A0A6C7EAA4-F1
#
_cell.length_a   1.000
_cell.length_b   1.000
_cell.length_c   1.000
_cell.angle_alpha   90.00
_cell.angle_beta   90.00
_cell.angle_gamma   90.00
#
_symmetry.space_group_name_H-M   'P 1'
#
loop_
_entity.id
_entity.type
_entity.pdbx_description
1 polymer ?
#
loop_
_entity_poly.entity_id
_entity_poly.type
_entity_poly.pdbx_seq_one_letter_code
_entity_poly.pdbx_strand_id
1 'polypeptide(L)' 'MAFAISRAVGNAVVRNRLRRRLRAILADSDVPNGLLLIGVRPPVVELSFDRLRTTLEKLLTQL' A
#
# COMPACT_ATOMS: atom_id res chain seq x y z
N MET A 1 -7.27 3.32 9.01
CA MET A 1 -6.73 2.67 7.79
C MET A 1 -6.27 1.26 8.12
N ALA A 2 -6.60 0.28 7.28
CA ALA A 2 -6.16 -1.11 7.42
C ALA A 2 -5.49 -1.63 6.14
N PHE A 3 -4.63 -2.66 6.27
CA PHE A 3 -3.94 -3.28 5.14
C PHE A 3 -4.26 -4.77 5.07
N ALA A 4 -4.89 -5.21 3.98
CA ALA A 4 -5.09 -6.62 3.69
C ALA A 4 -3.90 -7.14 2.86
N ILE A 5 -2.90 -7.69 3.55
CA ILE A 5 -1.69 -8.26 2.95
C ILE A 5 -1.68 -9.78 3.18
N SER A 6 -1.99 -10.54 2.14
CA SER A 6 -2.07 -12.00 2.21
C SER A 6 -0.71 -12.67 2.45
N ARG A 7 -0.71 -13.93 2.88
CA ARG A 7 0.53 -14.73 3.00
C ARG A 7 1.21 -14.99 1.64
N ALA A 8 0.46 -14.96 0.55
CA ALA A 8 0.99 -15.14 -0.81
C ALA A 8 1.93 -14.01 -1.26
N VAL A 9 1.90 -12.84 -0.60
CA VAL A 9 2.85 -11.75 -0.83
C VAL A 9 4.27 -12.11 -0.36
N GLY A 10 4.41 -13.03 0.59
CA GLY A 10 5.71 -13.49 1.08
C GLY A 10 5.78 -13.57 2.61
N ASN A 11 7.00 -13.71 3.11
CA ASN A 11 7.27 -13.88 4.54
C ASN A 11 6.87 -12.64 5.38
N ALA A 12 6.96 -12.75 6.70
CA ALA A 12 6.59 -11.66 7.61
C ALA A 12 7.39 -10.38 7.35
N VAL A 13 8.68 -10.48 7.00
CA VAL A 13 9.55 -9.34 6.74
C VAL A 13 9.13 -8.59 5.48
N VAL A 14 8.88 -9.30 4.37
CA VAL A 14 8.39 -8.72 3.11
C VAL A 14 7.07 -7.98 3.32
N ARG A 15 6.12 -8.61 4.02
CA ARG A 15 4.81 -8.00 4.31
C ARG A 15 4.92 -6.80 5.25
N ASN A 16 5.78 -6.86 6.26
CA ASN A 16 6.03 -5.74 7.18
C ASN A 16 6.70 -4.57 6.46
N ARG A 17 7.68 -4.85 5.60
CA ARG A 17 8.31 -3.82 4.76
C ARG A 17 7.28 -3.15 3.86
N LEU A 18 6.42 -3.92 3.21
CA LEU A 18 5.35 -3.37 2.38
C LEU A 18 4.38 -2.50 3.20
N ARG A 19 3.95 -2.97 4.37
CA ARG A 19 3.09 -2.20 5.27
C ARG A 19 3.72 -0.86 5.66
N ARG A 20 5.03 -0.85 5.96
CA ARG A 20 5.79 0.38 6.28
C ARG A 20 5.83 1.34 5.09
N ARG A 21 6.14 0.82 3.89
CA ARG A 21 6.17 1.62 2.66
C ARG A 21 4.81 2.26 2.35
N LEU A 22 3.73 1.49 2.46
CA LEU A 22 2.36 2.01 2.25
C LEU A 22 2.01 3.10 3.26
N ARG A 23 2.34 2.91 4.55
CA ARG A 23 2.11 3.93 5.58
C ARG A 23 2.89 5.21 5.30
N ALA A 24 4.15 5.11 4.88
CA ALA A 24 4.96 6.28 4.57
C ALA A 24 4.35 7.09 3.41
N ILE A 25 3.92 6.42 2.34
CA ILE A 25 3.28 7.10 1.20
C ILE A 25 1.99 7.80 1.64
N LEU A 26 1.13 7.11 2.38
CA LEU A 26 -0.17 7.66 2.82
C LEU A 26 -0.03 8.81 3.82
N ALA A 27 1.06 8.83 4.61
CA ALA A 27 1.32 9.94 5.52
C ALA A 27 1.58 11.26 4.77
N ASP A 28 2.12 11.17 3.55
CA ASP A 28 2.41 12.32 2.69
C ASP A 28 1.31 12.59 1.64
N SER A 29 0.24 11.78 1.62
CA SER A 29 -0.84 11.87 0.62
C SER A 29 -2.10 12.54 1.19
N ASP A 30 -2.87 13.20 0.33
CA ASP A 30 -4.21 13.67 0.70
C ASP A 30 -5.19 12.49 0.69
N VAL A 31 -5.41 11.89 1.87
CA VAL A 31 -6.26 10.72 2.03
C VAL A 31 -7.65 11.15 2.49
N PRO A 32 -8.73 10.75 1.79
CA PRO A 32 -10.09 11.07 2.20
C PRO A 32 -10.39 10.60 3.63
N ASN A 33 -11.18 11.40 4.35
CA ASN A 33 -11.65 11.02 5.68
C ASN A 33 -12.53 9.75 5.62
N GLY A 34 -12.30 8.81 6.54
CA GLY A 34 -13.13 7.62 6.68
C GLY A 34 -12.36 6.33 6.95
N LEU A 35 -13.07 5.20 6.77
CA LEU A 35 -12.52 3.86 6.96
C LEU A 35 -12.00 3.30 5.63
N LEU A 36 -10.69 3.43 5.40
CA LEU A 36 -10.04 2.85 4.21
C LEU A 36 -9.41 1.48 4.50
N LEU A 37 -9.68 0.52 3.62
CA LEU A 37 -8.99 -0.76 3.53
C LEU A 37 -8.17 -0.82 2.23
N ILE A 38 -6.86 -1.05 2.35
CA ILE A 38 -5.96 -1.19 1.20
C ILE A 38 -5.68 -2.66 0.97
N GLY A 39 -6.23 -3.18 -0.14
CA GLY A 39 -6.00 -4.53 -0.62
C GLY A 39 -4.73 -4.65 -1.46
N VAL A 40 -3.93 -5.68 -1.18
CA VAL A 40 -2.66 -5.91 -1.86
C VAL A 40 -2.65 -7.26 -2.58
N ARG A 41 -2.16 -7.27 -3.82
CA ARG A 41 -1.96 -8.50 -4.62
C ARG A 41 -0.46 -8.86 -4.71
N PRO A 42 -0.10 -10.16 -4.84
CA PRO A 42 1.30 -10.61 -4.83
C PRO A 42 2.29 -9.86 -5.76
N PRO A 43 1.92 -9.42 -6.99
CA PRO A 43 2.84 -8.68 -7.86
C PRO A 43 3.39 -7.37 -7.27
N VAL A 44 2.83 -6.89 -6.15
CA VAL A 44 3.30 -5.68 -5.45
C VAL A 44 4.77 -5.74 -5.03
N VAL A 45 5.33 -6.94 -4.81
CA VAL A 45 6.69 -7.08 -4.26
C VAL A 45 7.77 -6.63 -5.25
N GLU A 46 7.44 -6.67 -6.55
CA GLU A 46 8.29 -6.24 -7.65
C GLU A 46 8.28 -4.71 -7.82
N LEU A 47 7.31 -4.01 -7.20
CA LEU A 47 7.21 -2.57 -7.34
C LEU A 47 8.30 -1.85 -6.53
N SER A 48 9.01 -0.96 -7.22
CA SER A 48 9.84 0.07 -6.58
C SER A 48 9.00 0.97 -5.69
N PHE A 49 9.64 1.73 -4.79
CA PHE A 49 8.94 2.66 -3.91
C PHE A 49 8.13 3.68 -4.71
N ASP A 50 8.74 4.26 -5.74
CA ASP A 50 8.10 5.26 -6.59
C ASP A 50 6.91 4.70 -7.37
N ARG A 51 7.05 3.48 -7.93
CA ARG A 51 5.93 2.83 -8.61
C ARG A 51 4.78 2.54 -7.66
N LEU A 52 5.07 2.14 -6.42
CA LEU A 52 4.05 1.94 -5.39
C LEU A 52 3.36 3.27 -5.03
N ARG A 53 4.13 4.36 -4.89
CA ARG A 53 3.63 5.71 -4.61
C ARG A 53 2.68 6.19 -5.70
N THR A 54 3.14 6.26 -6.95
CA THR A 54 2.31 6.74 -8.07
C THR A 54 1.06 5.88 -8.26
N THR A 55 1.17 4.57 -8.04
CA THR A 55 0.00 3.67 -8.09
C THR A 55 -1.03 4.03 -7.02
N LEU A 56 -0.56 4.29 -5.79
CA LEU A 56 -1.45 4.60 -4.66
C LEU A 56 -2.08 5.99 -4.80
N GLU A 57 -1.30 7.00 -5.18
CA GLU A 57 -1.80 8.35 -5.47
C GLU A 57 -2.90 8.32 -6.55
N LYS A 58 -2.68 7.58 -7.64
CA LYS A 58 -3.69 7.39 -8.67
C LYS A 58 -4.99 6.77 -8.13
N LEU A 59 -4.88 5.77 -7.25
CA LEU A 59 -6.07 5.16 -6.64
C LEU A 59 -6.81 6.13 -5.71
N LEU A 60 -6.08 6.97 -4.98
CA LEU A 60 -6.70 7.98 -4.10
C LEU A 60 -7.49 9.02 -4.88
N THR A 61 -7.02 9.42 -6.08
CA THR A 61 -7.79 10.36 -6.94
C THR A 61 -9.09 9.78 -7.50
N GLN A 62 -9.33 8.47 -7.33
CA GLN A 62 -10.53 7.77 -7.80
C GLN A 62 -11.53 7.48 -6.68
N LEU A 63 -11.24 7.90 -5.45
CA LEU A 63 -12.13 7.79 -4.29
C LEU A 63 -13.09 8.98 -4.22
#